data_AF-A0A2T3MUG6-F1
#
_entry.id   AF-A0A2T3MUG6-F1
#
_cell.length_a   1.000
_cell.length_b   1.000
_cell.length_c   1.000
_cell.angle_alpha   90.00
_cell.angle_beta   90.00
_cell.angle_gamma   90.00
#
_symmetry.space_group_name_H-M   'P 1'
#
loop_
_entity.id
_entity.type
_entity.pdbx_description
1 polymer ?
#
loop_
_entity_poly.entity_id
_entity_poly.type
_entity_poly.pdbx_seq_one_letter_code
_entity_poly.pdbx_strand_id
1 'polypeptide(L)'
;MQQQQGQINQQVHAHQQRLTLLEDLSGQYSVASGSQASALLLKGIGRFRHQLDNLTNLQRQELALSQVELRSMNERLVKQHCQVQMGTKIIDKRLTKIQSQRDKQEQKVLDELSINRFFHRRS
;
A
#
# COMPACT_ATOMS: atom_id res chain seq x y z
N MET A 1 -9.04 0.98 -0.03
CA MET A 1 -7.59 1.09 0.26
C MET A 1 -6.71 0.90 -0.96
N GLN A 2 -6.93 -0.11 -1.81
CA GLN A 2 -6.15 -0.26 -3.06
C GLN A 2 -6.23 0.96 -4.00
N GLN A 3 -7.40 1.58 -4.17
CA GLN A 3 -7.54 2.81 -4.96
C GLN A 3 -6.73 3.99 -4.38
N GLN A 4 -6.75 4.16 -3.04
CA GLN A 4 -5.96 5.19 -2.37
C GLN A 4 -4.45 4.94 -2.48
N GLN A 5 -4.01 3.68 -2.40
CA GLN A 5 -2.61 3.30 -2.63
C GLN A 5 -2.18 3.66 -4.07
N GLY A 6 -3.05 3.43 -5.06
CA GLY A 6 -2.82 3.82 -6.45
C GLY A 6 -2.64 5.33 -6.60
N GLN A 7 -3.49 6.13 -5.95
CA GLN A 7 -3.38 7.59 -5.96
C GLN A 7 -2.08 8.10 -5.35
N ILE A 8 -1.67 7.56 -4.20
CA ILE A 8 -0.42 7.95 -3.54
C ILE A 8 0.80 7.56 -4.39
N ASN A 9 0.78 6.38 -5.02
CA ASN A 9 1.84 5.98 -5.95
C ASN A 9 1.95 6.92 -7.16
N GLN A 10 0.81 7.35 -7.73
CA GLN A 10 0.80 8.32 -8.82
C GLN A 10 1.38 9.67 -8.36
N GLN A 11 1.02 10.12 -7.15
CA GLN A 11 1.60 11.35 -6.58
C GLN A 11 3.11 11.24 -6.37
N VAL A 12 3.62 10.15 -5.79
CA VAL A 12 5.06 9.92 -5.62
C VAL A 12 5.78 9.98 -6.99
N HIS A 13 5.21 9.35 -8.01
CA HIS A 13 5.76 9.43 -9.37
C HIS A 13 5.75 10.84 -9.94
N ALA A 14 4.65 11.58 -9.76
CA ALA A 14 4.56 12.97 -10.21
C ALA A 14 5.59 13.86 -9.48
N HIS A 15 5.78 13.68 -8.18
CA HIS A 15 6.78 14.43 -7.42
C HIS A 15 8.21 14.09 -7.86
N GLN A 16 8.50 12.82 -8.17
CA GLN A 16 9.79 12.39 -8.69
C GLN A 16 10.08 13.00 -10.06
N GLN A 17 9.11 12.96 -10.99
CA GLN A 17 9.25 13.56 -12.33
C GLN A 17 9.51 15.05 -12.25
N ARG A 18 8.76 15.77 -11.39
CA ARG A 18 8.94 17.21 -11.20
C ARG A 18 10.30 17.53 -10.57
N LEU A 19 10.80 16.69 -9.67
CA LEU A 19 12.14 16.85 -9.10
C LEU A 19 13.23 16.70 -10.18
N THR A 20 13.14 15.67 -11.02
CA THR A 20 14.08 15.47 -12.14
C THR A 20 14.11 16.68 -13.08
N LEU A 21 12.94 17.24 -13.43
CA LEU A 21 12.87 18.44 -14.27
C LEU A 21 13.57 19.65 -13.63
N LEU A 22 13.42 19.84 -12.31
CA LEU A 22 14.08 20.94 -11.59
C LEU A 22 15.60 20.75 -11.53
N GLU A 23 16.06 19.51 -11.30
CA GLU A 23 17.48 19.17 -11.27
C GLU A 23 18.13 19.35 -12.65
N ASP A 24 17.46 18.93 -13.72
CA ASP A 24 17.89 19.13 -15.10
C ASP A 24 18.00 20.62 -15.45
N LEU A 25 16.99 21.41 -15.04
CA LEU A 25 16.97 22.86 -15.26
C LEU A 25 18.11 23.54 -14.49
N SER A 26 18.42 23.09 -13.27
CA SER A 26 19.58 23.60 -12.51
C SER A 26 20.90 23.39 -13.27
N GLY A 27 21.07 22.20 -13.85
CA GLY A 27 22.26 21.84 -14.64
C GLY A 27 22.42 22.70 -15.89
N GLN A 28 21.34 23.00 -16.60
CA GLN A 28 21.34 23.83 -17.82
C GLN A 28 21.72 25.30 -17.54
N TYR A 29 21.32 25.84 -16.40
CA TYR A 29 21.64 27.21 -16.00
C TYR A 29 22.96 27.32 -15.22
N SER A 30 23.78 26.27 -15.26
CA SER A 30 25.15 26.32 -14.79
C SER A 30 26.00 27.19 -15.72
N VAL A 31 26.18 28.46 -15.31
CA VAL A 31 26.94 29.43 -16.11
C VAL A 31 28.36 28.92 -16.33
N ALA A 32 28.69 28.60 -17.57
CA ALA A 32 30.08 28.53 -18.00
C ALA A 32 30.63 29.97 -18.00
N SER A 33 31.71 30.17 -17.27
CA SER A 33 32.40 31.45 -17.09
C SER A 33 33.06 31.90 -18.41
N GLY A 34 32.25 32.32 -19.39
CA GLY A 34 32.70 32.85 -20.68
C GLY A 34 32.62 34.38 -20.68
N SER A 35 33.77 35.02 -20.93
CA SER A 35 33.96 36.47 -21.05
C SER A 35 32.84 37.16 -21.86
N GLN A 36 32.30 38.28 -21.33
CA GLN A 36 31.27 39.20 -21.89
C GLN A 36 29.81 39.11 -21.38
N ALA A 37 29.51 38.49 -20.24
CA ALA A 37 28.17 38.62 -19.63
C ALA A 37 28.00 39.95 -18.88
N SER A 38 26.95 40.73 -19.20
CA SER A 38 26.57 41.94 -18.47
C SER A 38 26.31 41.65 -16.98
N ALA A 39 26.76 42.52 -16.08
CA ALA A 39 26.55 42.39 -14.64
C ALA A 39 25.07 42.27 -14.24
N LEU A 40 24.16 42.90 -14.99
CA LEU A 40 22.72 42.81 -14.76
C LEU A 40 22.17 41.42 -15.13
N LEU A 41 22.70 40.82 -16.20
CA LEU A 41 22.40 39.44 -16.61
C LEU A 41 22.91 38.44 -15.58
N LEU A 42 24.15 38.60 -15.09
CA LEU A 42 24.72 37.75 -14.04
C LEU A 42 23.90 37.81 -12.74
N LYS A 43 23.45 39.00 -12.34
CA LYS A 43 22.57 39.18 -11.17
C LYS A 43 21.20 38.52 -11.37
N GLY A 44 20.63 38.62 -12.57
CA GLY A 44 19.39 37.94 -12.93
C GLY A 44 19.51 36.41 -12.85
N ILE A 45 20.58 35.86 -13.41
CA ILE A 45 20.87 34.42 -13.37
C ILE A 45 21.08 33.94 -11.92
N GLY A 46 21.81 34.70 -11.10
CA GLY A 46 22.02 34.36 -9.70
C GLY A 46 20.71 34.27 -8.90
N ARG A 47 19.80 35.23 -9.10
CA ARG A 47 18.46 35.22 -8.46
C ARG A 47 17.63 34.03 -8.93
N PHE A 48 17.63 33.76 -10.23
CA PHE A 48 16.90 32.63 -10.80
C PHE A 48 17.41 31.29 -10.23
N ARG A 49 18.73 31.09 -10.16
CA ARG A 49 19.32 29.87 -9.57
C ARG A 49 18.93 29.70 -8.11
N HIS A 50 18.97 30.78 -7.33
CA HIS A 50 18.53 30.72 -5.94
C HIS A 50 17.04 30.34 -5.81
N GLN A 51 16.17 30.89 -6.65
CA GLN A 51 14.76 30.52 -6.68
C GLN A 51 14.55 29.05 -7.09
N LEU A 52 15.32 28.58 -8.07
CA LEU A 52 15.30 27.21 -8.53
C LEU A 52 15.77 26.23 -7.45
N ASP A 53 16.83 26.57 -6.71
CA ASP A 53 17.31 25.77 -5.59
C ASP A 53 16.25 25.68 -4.48
N ASN A 54 15.59 26.79 -4.15
CA ASN A 54 14.51 26.81 -3.16
C ASN A 54 13.34 25.91 -3.60
N LEU A 55 12.91 26.01 -4.85
CA LEU A 55 11.85 25.14 -5.41
C LEU A 55 12.27 23.67 -5.40
N THR A 56 13.53 23.38 -5.74
CA THR A 56 14.07 22.01 -5.73
C THR A 56 14.06 21.43 -4.32
N ASN A 57 14.43 22.22 -3.32
CA ASN A 57 14.40 21.79 -1.92
C ASN A 57 12.97 21.54 -1.42
N LEU A 58 12.02 22.41 -1.76
CA LEU A 58 10.60 22.18 -1.47
C LEU A 58 10.09 20.90 -2.13
N GLN A 59 10.42 20.68 -3.40
CA GLN A 59 10.03 19.49 -4.13
C GLN A 59 10.58 18.20 -3.50
N ARG A 60 11.80 18.22 -2.97
CA ARG A 60 12.39 17.09 -2.23
C ARG A 60 11.62 16.80 -0.94
N GLN A 61 11.18 17.84 -0.22
CA GLN A 61 10.37 17.69 0.99
C GLN A 61 9.00 17.10 0.67
N GLU A 62 8.32 17.58 -0.38
CA GLU A 62 7.04 17.01 -0.83
C GLU A 62 7.18 15.53 -1.20
N LEU A 63 8.23 15.18 -1.96
CA LEU A 63 8.51 13.79 -2.31
C LEU A 63 8.70 12.92 -1.06
N ALA A 64 9.46 13.41 -0.08
CA ALA A 64 9.70 12.68 1.16
C ALA A 64 8.40 12.45 1.95
N LEU A 65 7.51 13.45 2.00
CA LEU A 65 6.19 13.32 2.63
C LEU A 65 5.35 12.25 1.93
N SER A 66 5.22 12.30 0.61
CA SER A 66 4.45 11.29 -0.15
C SER A 66 5.03 9.88 0.00
N GLN A 67 6.36 9.73 0.10
CA GLN A 67 6.99 8.44 0.37
C GLN A 67 6.71 7.91 1.78
N VAL A 68 6.63 8.77 2.79
CA VAL A 68 6.21 8.39 4.15
C VAL A 68 4.75 7.95 4.15
N GLU A 69 3.87 8.69 3.47
CA GLU A 69 2.46 8.35 3.33
C GLU A 69 2.27 6.99 2.64
N LEU A 70 3.03 6.72 1.57
CA LEU A 70 3.00 5.45 0.87
C LEU A 70 3.42 4.28 1.77
N ARG A 71 4.49 4.44 2.54
CA ARG A 71 4.94 3.42 3.51
C ARG A 71 3.88 3.14 4.57
N SER A 72 3.31 4.18 5.16
CA SER A 72 2.23 4.08 6.14
C SER A 72 0.97 3.40 5.56
N MET A 73 0.62 3.71 4.30
CA MET A 73 -0.48 3.03 3.61
C MET A 73 -0.19 1.53 3.41
N ASN A 74 1.01 1.18 2.97
CA ASN A 74 1.41 -0.22 2.75
C ASN A 74 1.35 -1.03 4.06
N GLU A 75 1.85 -0.47 5.16
CA GLU A 75 1.76 -1.11 6.48
C GLU A 75 0.31 -1.37 6.91
N ARG A 76 -0.57 -0.38 6.71
CA ARG A 76 -2.00 -0.54 7.00
C ARG A 76 -2.65 -1.62 6.14
N LEU A 77 -2.31 -1.68 4.86
CA LEU A 77 -2.82 -2.69 3.93
C LEU A 77 -2.42 -4.11 4.38
N VAL A 78 -1.15 -4.30 4.74
CA VAL A 78 -0.64 -5.60 5.21
C VAL A 78 -1.33 -6.01 6.53
N LYS A 79 -1.47 -5.07 7.48
CA LYS A 79 -2.17 -5.33 8.75
C LYS A 79 -3.62 -5.75 8.51
N GLN A 80 -4.35 -5.04 7.66
CA GLN A 80 -5.73 -5.40 7.31
C GLN A 80 -5.81 -6.76 6.62
N HIS A 81 -4.89 -7.06 5.70
CA HIS A 81 -4.84 -8.35 5.03
C HIS A 81 -4.63 -9.51 6.03
N CYS A 82 -3.71 -9.35 6.97
CA CYS A 82 -3.48 -10.32 8.04
C CYS A 82 -4.72 -10.51 8.92
N GLN A 83 -5.40 -9.43 9.30
CA GLN A 83 -6.65 -9.49 10.07
C GLN A 83 -7.75 -10.26 9.33
N VAL A 84 -7.93 -10.01 8.04
CA VAL A 84 -8.91 -10.74 7.21
C VAL A 84 -8.54 -12.22 7.15
N GLN A 85 -7.29 -12.57 6.86
CA GLN A 85 -6.85 -13.97 6.81
C GLN A 85 -7.03 -14.70 8.15
N MET A 86 -6.72 -14.02 9.27
CA MET A 86 -6.99 -14.57 10.60
C MET A 86 -8.48 -14.82 10.81
N GLY A 87 -9.33 -13.86 10.45
CA GLY A 87 -10.78 -14.00 10.50
C GLY A 87 -11.27 -15.21 9.71
N THR A 88 -10.82 -15.37 8.46
CA THR A 88 -11.13 -16.53 7.61
C THR A 88 -10.76 -17.84 8.30
N LYS A 89 -9.53 -17.96 8.82
CA LYS A 89 -9.09 -19.18 9.53
C LYS A 89 -9.95 -19.51 10.76
N ILE A 90 -10.42 -18.50 11.49
CA ILE A 90 -11.32 -18.71 12.63
C ILE A 90 -12.68 -19.21 12.16
N ILE A 91 -13.22 -18.63 11.09
CA ILE A 91 -14.49 -19.07 10.49
C ILE A 91 -14.37 -20.52 10.03
N ASP A 92 -13.32 -20.87 9.29
CA ASP A 92 -13.09 -22.24 8.81
C ASP A 92 -13.06 -23.24 9.96
N LYS A 93 -12.29 -22.95 11.02
CA LYS A 93 -12.24 -23.80 12.22
C LYS A 93 -13.61 -23.99 12.87
N ARG A 94 -14.44 -22.94 12.90
CA ARG A 94 -15.80 -23.02 13.45
C ARG A 94 -16.70 -23.86 12.57
N LEU A 95 -16.63 -23.68 11.25
CA LEU A 95 -17.40 -24.48 10.29
C LEU A 95 -17.03 -25.97 10.39
N THR A 96 -15.74 -26.31 10.43
CA THR A 96 -15.30 -27.70 10.63
C THR A 96 -15.82 -28.28 11.94
N LYS A 97 -15.80 -27.51 13.03
CA LYS A 97 -16.33 -27.96 14.32
C LYS A 97 -17.83 -28.21 14.28
N ILE A 98 -18.59 -27.31 13.65
CA ILE A 98 -20.05 -27.45 13.47
C ILE A 98 -20.36 -28.70 12.62
N GLN A 99 -19.63 -28.89 11.52
CA GLN A 99 -19.81 -30.06 10.66
C GLN A 99 -19.53 -31.35 11.42
N SER A 100 -18.40 -31.43 12.13
CA SER A 100 -18.06 -32.62 12.93
C SER A 100 -19.10 -32.91 14.02
N GLN A 101 -19.72 -31.87 14.60
CA GLN A 101 -20.80 -32.05 15.57
C GLN A 101 -22.08 -32.60 14.93
N ARG A 102 -22.44 -32.12 13.73
CA ARG A 102 -23.56 -32.67 12.95
C ARG A 102 -23.31 -34.12 12.57
N ASP A 103 -22.16 -34.44 12.00
CA ASP A 103 -21.82 -35.80 11.58
C ASP A 103 -21.92 -36.79 12.76
N LYS A 104 -21.47 -36.38 13.95
CA LYS A 104 -21.59 -37.18 15.18
C LYS A 104 -23.03 -37.34 15.65
N GLN A 105 -23.87 -36.33 15.49
CA GLN A 105 -25.29 -36.42 15.83
C GLN A 105 -26.03 -37.33 14.84
N GLU A 106 -25.78 -37.19 13.54
CA GLU A 106 -26.35 -38.05 12.50
C GLU A 106 -25.96 -39.51 12.71
N GLN A 107 -24.68 -39.80 13.01
CA GLN A 107 -24.23 -41.16 13.30
C GLN A 107 -24.95 -41.75 14.52
N LYS A 108 -25.11 -40.99 15.62
CA LYS A 108 -25.84 -41.46 16.80
C LYS A 108 -27.29 -41.84 16.46
N VAL A 109 -27.98 -41.00 15.69
CA VAL A 109 -29.36 -41.27 15.27
C VAL A 109 -29.43 -42.53 14.39
N LEU A 110 -28.48 -42.70 13.46
CA LEU A 110 -28.41 -43.90 12.61
C LEU A 110 -28.17 -45.17 13.44
N ASP A 111 -27.27 -45.10 14.43
CA ASP A 111 -26.97 -46.20 15.33
C ASP A 111 -28.22 -46.59 16.15
N GLU A 112 -28.92 -45.61 16.75
CA GLU A 112 -30.17 -45.84 17.48
C GLU A 112 -31.26 -46.47 16.60
N LEU A 113 -31.43 -45.99 15.37
CA LEU A 113 -32.38 -46.56 14.40
C LEU A 113 -32.01 -47.98 13.95
N SER A 114 -30.71 -48.29 13.86
CA SER A 114 -30.22 -49.62 13.51
C SER A 114 -30.49 -50.63 14.62
N ILE A 115 -30.26 -50.22 15.88
CA ILE A 115 -30.53 -51.01 17.09
C ILE A 115 -32.03 -51.31 17.20
N ASN A 116 -32.88 -50.29 17.04
CA ASN A 116 -34.33 -50.47 17.07
C ASN A 116 -34.81 -51.48 16.01
N ARG A 117 -34.30 -51.41 14.78
CA ARG A 117 -34.63 -52.38 13.73
C ARG A 117 -34.16 -53.80 14.05
N PHE A 118 -33.00 -53.94 14.69
CA PHE A 118 -32.50 -55.25 15.09
C PHE A 118 -33.37 -55.90 16.16
N PHE A 119 -33.81 -55.15 17.17
CA PHE A 119 -34.71 -55.65 18.21
C PHE A 119 -36.11 -55.99 17.67
N HIS A 120 -36.67 -55.19 16.76
CA HIS A 120 -37.97 -55.47 16.13
C HIS A 120 -37.95 -56.70 15.18
N ARG A 121 -36.79 -57.11 14.68
CA ARG A 121 -36.65 -58.36 13.88
C ARG A 121 -36.52 -59.62 14.71
N ARG A 122 -36.28 -59.50 16.02
CA ARG A 122 -36.07 -60.63 16.95
C ARG A 122 -37.27 -60.95 17.84
N SER A 123 -38.27 -60.07 17.89
CA SER A 123 -39.60 -60.35 18.47
C SER A 123 -40.53 -60.95 17.44
#